data_AF-A0A672T763-F1
#
_entry.id   AF-A0A672T763-F1
#
_cell.length_a   1.000
_cell.length_b   1.000
_cell.length_c   1.000
_cell.angle_alpha   90.00
_cell.angle_beta   90.00
_cell.angle_gamma   90.00
#
_symmetry.space_group_name_H-M   'P 1'
#
loop_
_entity.id
_entity.type
_entity.pdbx_description
1 polymer ?
#
loop_
_entity_poly.entity_id
_entity_poly.type
_entity_poly.pdbx_seq_one_letter_code
_entity_poly.pdbx_strand_id
1 'polypeptide(L)'
;MFGLLWIGAVPFSIGCYAVYVNLDKLWQERHVRFTSLQNFINGCLAAGVAQTLSFPFESVKKKMQAQSFLLPHCGGVDVHFNGMIDCFKQVIKNKGVMALWSGLTANMVKIVPYFGLLFSCFEMCKQVCLYRNGYIISPLSYKPKPGVDQSLGPYELQEFKHYLRNRKSHKAQSSSIGNRW
;
A
#
# COMPACT_ATOMS: atom_id res chain seq x y z
N MET A 1 -28.14 -11.72 0.50
CA MET A 1 -27.10 -10.98 1.25
C MET A 1 -25.76 -10.81 0.52
N PHE A 2 -25.37 -11.67 -0.43
CA PHE A 2 -24.09 -11.52 -1.16
C PHE A 2 -24.05 -10.44 -2.26
N GLY A 3 -25.19 -10.04 -2.84
CA GLY A 3 -25.22 -9.11 -3.99
C GLY A 3 -24.83 -7.65 -3.69
N LEU A 4 -25.08 -7.17 -2.46
CA LEU A 4 -24.74 -5.80 -2.03
C LEU A 4 -23.23 -5.57 -1.86
N LEU A 5 -22.46 -6.64 -1.63
CA LEU A 5 -21.00 -6.54 -1.49
C LEU A 5 -20.32 -6.20 -2.83
N TRP A 6 -20.84 -6.77 -3.94
CA TRP A 6 -20.28 -6.59 -5.27
C TRP A 6 -20.57 -5.20 -5.85
N ILE A 7 -21.76 -4.66 -5.58
CA ILE A 7 -22.17 -3.34 -6.09
C ILE A 7 -21.30 -2.21 -5.51
N GLY A 8 -20.78 -2.36 -4.28
CA GLY A 8 -19.84 -1.42 -3.67
C GLY A 8 -18.36 -1.70 -3.96
N ALA A 9 -17.98 -2.99 -4.10
CA ALA A 9 -16.58 -3.38 -4.27
C ALA A 9 -16.02 -3.02 -5.66
N VAL A 10 -16.85 -3.11 -6.71
CA VAL A 10 -16.46 -2.82 -8.09
C VAL A 10 -16.04 -1.35 -8.29
N PRO A 11 -16.85 -0.33 -7.92
CA PRO A 11 -16.43 1.06 -8.08
C PRO A 11 -15.24 1.44 -7.21
N PHE A 12 -15.10 0.85 -6.02
CA PHE A 12 -13.91 1.02 -5.18
C PHE A 12 -12.65 0.46 -5.86
N SER A 13 -12.74 -0.74 -6.44
CA SER A 13 -11.64 -1.38 -7.15
C SER A 13 -11.22 -0.61 -8.41
N ILE A 14 -12.20 -0.08 -9.18
CA ILE A 14 -11.95 0.77 -10.35
C ILE A 14 -11.26 2.08 -9.93
N GLY A 15 -11.70 2.71 -8.84
CA GLY A 15 -11.06 3.90 -8.29
C GLY A 15 -9.61 3.65 -7.87
N CYS A 16 -9.35 2.54 -7.17
CA CYS A 16 -7.99 2.13 -6.82
C CYS A 16 -7.11 1.89 -8.05
N TYR A 17 -7.66 1.27 -9.10
CA TYR A 17 -6.94 1.02 -10.34
C TYR A 17 -6.60 2.31 -11.10
N ALA A 18 -7.55 3.25 -11.19
CA ALA A 18 -7.33 4.54 -11.82
C ALA A 18 -6.26 5.36 -11.08
N VAL A 19 -6.28 5.36 -9.74
CA VAL A 19 -5.25 5.99 -8.92
C VAL A 19 -3.90 5.32 -9.14
N TYR A 20 -3.86 3.98 -9.19
CA TYR A 20 -2.63 3.22 -9.45
C TYR A 20 -1.98 3.61 -10.80
N VAL A 21 -2.76 3.69 -11.88
CA VAL A 21 -2.24 4.06 -13.21
C VAL A 21 -1.72 5.50 -13.25
N ASN A 22 -2.37 6.42 -12.53
CA ASN A 22 -1.90 7.80 -12.43
C ASN A 22 -0.64 7.92 -11.56
N LEU A 23 -0.56 7.16 -10.47
CA LEU A 23 0.63 7.10 -9.62
C LEU A 23 1.82 6.46 -10.34
N ASP A 24 1.61 5.40 -11.11
CA ASP A 24 2.66 4.70 -11.85
C ASP A 24 3.30 5.61 -12.92
N LYS A 25 2.49 6.46 -13.57
CA LYS A 25 3.00 7.52 -14.47
C LYS A 25 3.78 8.61 -13.76
N LEU A 26 3.46 8.90 -12.49
CA LEU A 26 4.13 9.93 -11.69
C LEU A 26 5.40 9.40 -11.01
N TRP A 27 5.51 8.09 -10.77
CA TRP A 27 6.63 7.47 -10.04
C TRP A 27 7.78 7.00 -10.95
N GLN A 28 7.96 7.60 -12.12
CA GLN A 28 9.22 7.45 -12.86
C GLN A 28 10.27 8.43 -12.31
N GLU A 29 11.01 8.05 -11.25
CA GLU A 29 12.43 8.44 -11.02
C GLU A 29 13.06 7.81 -9.75
N ARG A 30 14.37 7.54 -9.89
CA ARG A 30 15.45 7.12 -8.98
C ARG A 30 15.13 6.33 -7.69
N HIS A 31 15.52 5.05 -7.72
CA HIS A 31 15.89 4.29 -6.53
C HIS A 31 17.15 4.89 -5.87
N VAL A 32 16.97 5.90 -5.02
CA VAL A 32 18.05 6.42 -4.17
C VAL A 32 18.38 5.36 -3.12
N ARG A 33 19.66 4.99 -3.04
CA ARG A 33 20.15 3.89 -2.20
C ARG A 33 20.45 4.44 -0.80
N PHE A 34 19.64 4.07 0.18
CA PHE A 34 19.78 4.56 1.55
C PHE A 34 20.33 3.47 2.49
N THR A 35 21.02 3.91 3.54
CA THR A 35 21.45 3.05 4.66
C THR A 35 20.23 2.53 5.46
N SER A 36 20.39 1.47 6.24
CA SER A 36 19.29 0.84 6.98
C SER A 36 18.56 1.84 7.90
N LEU A 37 19.29 2.74 8.56
CA LEU A 37 18.70 3.80 9.40
C LEU A 37 17.93 4.84 8.56
N GLN A 38 18.48 5.24 7.42
CA GLN A 38 17.80 6.17 6.52
C GLN A 38 16.54 5.54 5.93
N ASN A 39 16.53 4.25 5.61
CA ASN A 39 15.33 3.52 5.19
C ASN A 39 14.26 3.50 6.29
N PHE A 40 14.67 3.29 7.55
CA PHE A 40 13.76 3.37 8.68
C PHE A 40 13.11 4.76 8.80
N ILE A 41 13.93 5.82 8.77
CA ILE A 41 13.45 7.21 8.88
C ILE A 41 12.55 7.55 7.69
N ASN A 42 12.93 7.17 6.48
CA ASN A 42 12.11 7.38 5.28
C ASN A 42 10.79 6.62 5.35
N GLY A 43 10.80 5.38 5.84
CA GLY A 43 9.58 4.59 6.07
C GLY A 43 8.64 5.24 7.08
N CYS A 44 9.19 5.74 8.19
CA CYS A 44 8.46 6.50 9.21
C CYS A 44 7.86 7.80 8.65
N LEU A 45 8.63 8.59 7.90
CA LEU A 45 8.17 9.84 7.29
C LEU A 45 7.09 9.61 6.23
N ALA A 46 7.30 8.65 5.34
CA ALA A 46 6.33 8.27 4.32
C ALA A 46 5.01 7.81 4.95
N ALA A 47 5.08 6.98 5.99
CA ALA A 47 3.91 6.55 6.74
C ALA A 47 3.20 7.72 7.44
N GLY A 48 3.95 8.65 8.04
CA GLY A 48 3.38 9.84 8.68
C GLY A 48 2.60 10.72 7.70
N VAL A 49 3.17 11.00 6.52
CA VAL A 49 2.50 11.77 5.47
C VAL A 49 1.27 11.04 4.94
N ALA A 50 1.41 9.76 4.57
CA ALA A 50 0.32 8.94 4.05
C ALA A 50 -0.84 8.85 5.05
N GLN A 51 -0.52 8.64 6.33
CA GLN A 51 -1.51 8.56 7.38
C GLN A 51 -2.17 9.90 7.67
N THR A 52 -1.45 11.03 7.58
CA THR A 52 -2.04 12.37 7.76
C THR A 52 -3.10 12.67 6.71
N LEU A 53 -2.83 12.29 5.45
CA LEU A 53 -3.77 12.41 4.33
C LEU A 53 -4.94 11.43 4.44
N SER A 54 -4.69 10.22 4.93
CA SER A 54 -5.71 9.16 5.03
C SER A 54 -6.57 9.24 6.30
N PHE A 55 -6.09 9.93 7.34
CA PHE A 55 -6.74 10.01 8.65
C PHE A 55 -8.19 10.52 8.62
N PRO A 56 -8.59 11.57 7.85
CA PRO A 56 -9.98 12.01 7.83
C PRO A 56 -10.95 10.91 7.37
N PHE A 57 -10.57 10.12 6.36
CA PHE A 57 -11.37 9.00 5.86
C PHE A 57 -11.45 7.86 6.89
N GLU A 58 -10.33 7.53 7.53
CA GLU A 58 -10.33 6.54 8.61
C GLU A 58 -11.20 6.97 9.81
N SER A 59 -11.15 8.26 10.17
CA SER A 59 -11.92 8.83 11.28
C SER A 59 -13.42 8.72 11.03
N VAL A 60 -13.87 8.98 9.79
CA VAL A 60 -15.27 8.81 9.38
C VAL A 60 -15.66 7.35 9.36
N LYS A 61 -14.81 6.47 8.80
CA LYS A 61 -15.07 5.02 8.79
C LYS A 61 -15.21 4.47 10.20
N LYS A 62 -14.34 4.84 11.14
CA LYS A 62 -14.41 4.42 12.55
C LYS A 62 -15.69 4.91 13.21
N LYS A 63 -16.13 6.15 12.94
CA LYS A 63 -17.42 6.66 13.44
C LYS A 63 -18.62 5.89 12.88
N MET A 64 -18.62 5.58 11.59
CA MET A 64 -19.66 4.75 10.97
C MET A 64 -19.68 3.33 11.51
N GLN A 65 -18.52 2.73 11.78
CA GLN A 65 -18.43 1.39 12.37
C GLN A 65 -18.79 1.39 13.86
N ALA A 66 -18.55 2.48 14.58
CA ALA A 66 -18.98 2.66 15.96
C ALA A 66 -20.49 2.85 16.09
N GLN A 67 -21.17 3.30 15.02
CA GLN A 67 -22.62 3.31 14.95
C GLN A 67 -23.13 1.87 14.79
N SER A 68 -23.63 1.31 15.88
CA SER A 68 -24.21 -0.04 15.87
C SER A 68 -25.71 0.04 15.57
N PHE A 69 -26.15 -0.59 14.49
CA PHE A 69 -27.57 -0.65 14.10
C PHE A 69 -28.43 -1.41 15.13
N LEU A 70 -27.82 -2.32 15.90
CA LEU A 70 -28.50 -3.21 16.85
C LEU A 70 -28.91 -2.54 18.17
N LEU A 71 -28.33 -1.39 18.53
CA LEU A 71 -28.61 -0.69 19.79
C LEU A 71 -28.70 0.82 19.52
N PRO A 72 -29.88 1.33 19.11
CA PRO A 72 -30.03 2.71 18.68
C PRO A 72 -29.67 3.74 19.76
N HIS A 73 -29.64 3.37 21.05
CA HIS A 73 -29.51 4.30 22.19
C HIS A 73 -28.49 3.85 23.27
N CYS A 74 -27.68 2.80 23.04
CA CYS A 74 -26.73 2.29 24.06
C CYS A 74 -25.25 2.37 23.66
N GLY A 75 -24.94 2.76 22.42
CA GLY A 75 -23.57 3.11 22.01
C GLY A 75 -23.43 4.63 22.05
N GLY A 76 -22.32 5.17 22.58
CA GLY A 76 -22.08 6.61 22.79
C GLY A 76 -22.03 7.51 21.54
N VAL A 77 -22.84 7.23 20.52
CA VAL A 77 -23.02 8.01 19.29
C VAL A 77 -24.52 8.31 19.15
N ASP A 78 -24.92 9.47 19.67
CA ASP A 78 -26.31 9.98 19.69
C ASP A 78 -26.84 10.37 18.29
N VAL A 79 -26.07 10.11 17.23
CA VAL A 79 -26.28 10.66 15.89
C VAL A 79 -26.26 9.55 14.87
N HIS A 80 -27.41 9.34 14.20
CA HIS A 80 -27.55 8.36 13.13
C HIS A 80 -26.98 8.96 11.82
N PHE A 81 -25.97 8.32 11.23
CA PHE A 81 -25.43 8.71 9.92
C PHE A 81 -26.13 7.93 8.81
N ASN A 82 -26.60 8.62 7.77
CA ASN A 82 -27.26 8.00 6.61
C ASN A 82 -26.24 7.54 5.53
N GLY A 83 -24.96 7.88 5.70
CA GLY A 83 -23.87 7.50 4.81
C GLY A 83 -22.55 8.21 5.15
N MET A 84 -21.47 7.88 4.43
CA MET A 84 -20.12 8.42 4.69
C MET A 84 -20.04 9.95 4.49
N ILE A 85 -20.67 10.46 3.44
CA ILE A 85 -20.68 11.90 3.12
C ILE A 85 -21.48 12.68 4.16
N ASP A 86 -22.59 12.11 4.62
CA ASP A 86 -23.44 12.70 5.66
C ASP A 86 -22.69 12.77 7.00
N CYS A 87 -22.01 11.69 7.39
CA CYS A 87 -21.12 11.68 8.55
C CYS A 87 -20.02 12.75 8.45
N PHE A 88 -19.39 12.89 7.28
CA PHE A 88 -18.35 13.91 7.05
C PHE A 88 -18.88 15.33 7.26
N LYS A 89 -20.04 15.65 6.66
CA LYS A 89 -20.70 16.96 6.79
C LYS A 89 -21.10 17.27 8.22
N GLN A 90 -21.71 16.32 8.93
CA GLN A 90 -22.16 16.50 10.30
C GLN A 90 -20.99 16.69 11.27
N VAL A 91 -19.90 15.94 11.11
CA VAL A 91 -18.69 16.11 11.93
C VAL A 91 -18.10 17.51 11.75
N ILE A 92 -18.01 18.00 10.51
CA ILE A 92 -17.51 19.36 10.22
C ILE A 92 -18.44 20.42 10.81
N LYS A 93 -19.76 20.27 10.65
CA LYS A 93 -20.75 21.24 11.14
C LYS A 93 -20.75 21.34 12.68
N ASN A 94 -20.60 20.22 13.38
CA ASN A 94 -20.74 20.17 14.83
C ASN A 94 -19.42 20.42 15.57
N LYS A 95 -18.28 19.93 15.06
CA LYS A 95 -16.99 19.95 15.75
C LYS A 95 -15.87 20.65 14.95
N GLY A 96 -16.17 21.10 13.72
CA GLY A 96 -15.20 21.74 12.84
C GLY A 96 -14.30 20.76 12.07
N VAL A 97 -13.49 21.31 11.17
CA VAL A 97 -12.60 20.55 10.28
C VAL A 97 -11.50 19.82 11.06
N MET A 98 -10.96 20.44 12.12
CA MET A 98 -9.89 19.85 12.94
C MET A 98 -10.33 18.60 13.71
N ALA A 99 -11.63 18.44 13.97
CA ALA A 99 -12.15 17.25 14.63
C ALA A 99 -11.96 15.96 13.80
N LEU A 100 -11.75 16.08 12.49
CA LEU A 100 -11.41 14.94 11.64
C LEU A 100 -10.03 14.37 11.97
N TRP A 101 -9.08 15.21 12.40
CA TRP A 101 -7.72 14.84 12.83
C TRP A 101 -7.60 14.56 14.34
N SER A 102 -8.71 14.60 15.07
CA SER A 102 -8.74 14.24 16.49
C SER A 102 -8.33 12.76 16.65
N GLY A 103 -7.26 12.52 17.41
CA GLY A 103 -6.67 11.19 17.61
C GLY A 103 -5.55 10.82 16.64
N LEU A 104 -5.13 11.72 15.75
CA LEU A 104 -4.02 11.47 14.81
C LEU A 104 -2.73 11.10 15.57
N THR A 105 -2.38 11.84 16.62
CA THR A 105 -1.16 11.62 17.41
C THR A 105 -1.11 10.22 18.02
N ALA A 106 -2.21 9.74 18.60
CA ALA A 106 -2.28 8.38 19.14
C ALA A 106 -2.10 7.32 18.05
N ASN A 107 -2.65 7.57 16.85
CA ASN A 107 -2.47 6.67 15.72
C ASN A 107 -1.03 6.70 15.18
N MET A 108 -0.41 7.88 15.11
CA MET A 108 0.99 8.07 14.69
C MET A 108 1.95 7.26 15.55
N VAL A 109 1.82 7.30 16.87
CA VAL A 109 2.70 6.59 17.81
C VAL A 109 2.74 5.08 17.54
N LYS A 110 1.61 4.51 17.10
CA LYS A 110 1.52 3.10 16.69
C LYS A 110 2.08 2.85 15.29
N ILE A 111 1.70 3.70 14.34
CA ILE A 111 1.88 3.44 12.91
C ILE A 111 3.32 3.70 12.48
N VAL A 112 3.93 4.78 12.98
CA VAL A 112 5.29 5.18 12.64
C VAL A 112 6.32 4.06 12.92
N PRO A 113 6.41 3.50 14.15
CA PRO A 113 7.37 2.43 14.41
C PRO A 113 7.03 1.15 13.65
N TYR A 114 5.75 0.84 13.43
CA TYR A 114 5.33 -0.32 12.65
C TYR A 114 5.87 -0.25 11.21
N PHE A 115 5.65 0.85 10.51
CA PHE A 115 6.15 1.01 9.14
C PHE A 115 7.66 1.15 9.07
N GLY A 116 8.30 1.83 10.03
CA GLY A 116 9.75 1.87 10.11
C GLY A 116 10.35 0.47 10.24
N LEU A 117 9.83 -0.36 11.15
CA LEU A 117 10.28 -1.75 11.31
C LEU A 117 9.98 -2.59 10.07
N LEU A 118 8.81 -2.42 9.44
CA LEU A 118 8.46 -3.14 8.21
C LEU A 118 9.48 -2.87 7.10
N PHE A 119 9.80 -1.60 6.84
CA PHE A 119 10.79 -1.22 5.83
C PHE A 119 12.19 -1.72 6.18
N SER A 120 12.61 -1.61 7.44
CA SER A 120 13.90 -2.13 7.91
C SER A 120 14.01 -3.64 7.75
N CYS A 121 13.00 -4.40 8.20
CA CYS A 121 12.96 -5.85 8.07
C CYS A 121 12.96 -6.28 6.60
N PHE A 122 12.18 -5.60 5.75
CA PHE A 122 12.18 -5.85 4.32
C PHE A 122 13.57 -5.68 3.70
N GLU A 123 14.27 -4.58 4.01
CA GLU A 123 15.61 -4.33 3.50
C GLU A 123 16.63 -5.38 3.99
N MET A 124 16.56 -5.77 5.28
CA MET A 124 17.40 -6.83 5.85
C MET A 124 17.14 -8.18 5.17
N CYS A 125 15.88 -8.59 5.04
CA CYS A 125 15.51 -9.82 4.36
C CYS A 125 15.98 -9.82 2.91
N LYS A 126 15.82 -8.70 2.19
CA LYS A 126 16.32 -8.53 0.82
C LYS A 126 17.83 -8.71 0.76
N GLN A 127 18.59 -8.07 1.66
CA GLN A 127 20.04 -8.21 1.70
C GLN A 127 20.47 -9.66 1.97
N VAL A 128 19.83 -10.35 2.91
CA VAL A 128 20.11 -11.77 3.19
C VAL A 128 19.84 -12.66 1.98
N CYS A 129 18.71 -12.46 1.30
CA CYS A 129 18.39 -13.20 0.07
C CYS A 129 19.41 -12.95 -1.04
N LEU A 130 19.84 -11.70 -1.23
CA LEU A 130 20.87 -11.36 -2.23
C LEU A 130 22.22 -11.97 -1.89
N TYR A 131 22.58 -12.02 -0.60
CA TYR A 131 23.82 -12.65 -0.14
C TYR A 131 23.79 -14.16 -0.40
N ARG A 132 22.68 -14.84 -0.06
CA ARG A 132 22.51 -16.27 -0.29
C ARG A 132 22.54 -16.65 -1.78
N ASN A 133 22.06 -15.77 -2.65
CA ASN A 133 22.10 -15.94 -4.10
C ASN A 133 23.46 -15.53 -4.74
N GLY A 134 24.44 -15.09 -3.94
CA GLY A 134 25.78 -14.73 -4.42
C GLY A 134 25.91 -13.36 -5.09
N TYR A 135 24.87 -12.52 -5.02
CA TYR A 135 24.81 -11.19 -5.65
C TYR A 135 25.55 -10.09 -4.87
N ILE A 136 25.76 -10.28 -3.56
CA ILE A 136 26.47 -9.32 -2.68
C ILE A 136 27.52 -10.04 -1.84
N ILE A 137 28.55 -9.30 -1.42
CA ILE A 137 29.71 -9.84 -0.68
C ILE A 137 29.39 -10.05 0.80
N SER A 138 28.57 -9.16 1.39
CA SER A 138 28.23 -9.22 2.82
C SER A 138 26.76 -8.83 3.03
N PRO A 139 26.09 -9.40 4.05
CA PRO A 139 24.70 -9.06 4.35
C PRO A 139 24.53 -7.65 4.93
N LEU A 140 25.56 -7.09 5.56
CA LEU A 140 25.51 -5.80 6.26
C LEU A 140 25.80 -4.59 5.35
N SER A 141 26.54 -4.80 4.27
CA SER A 141 26.88 -3.75 3.31
C SER A 141 26.45 -4.19 1.93
N TYR A 142 25.53 -3.44 1.30
CA TYR A 142 25.18 -3.66 -0.09
C TYR A 142 26.35 -3.22 -0.97
N LYS A 143 27.31 -4.11 -1.14
CA LYS A 143 28.36 -4.01 -2.16
C LYS A 143 28.13 -5.17 -3.13
N PRO A 144 27.82 -4.85 -4.41
CA PRO A 144 27.77 -5.86 -5.48
C PRO A 144 29.05 -6.70 -5.47
N LYS A 145 28.91 -8.00 -5.72
CA LYS A 145 30.08 -8.86 -5.89
C LYS A 145 30.79 -8.47 -7.20
N PRO A 146 32.11 -8.20 -7.19
CA PRO A 146 32.83 -7.85 -8.41
C PRO A 146 32.73 -9.02 -9.41
N GLY A 147 32.48 -8.69 -10.69
CA GLY A 147 32.32 -9.68 -11.77
C GLY A 147 30.89 -10.21 -11.96
N VAL A 148 29.91 -9.80 -11.15
CA VAL A 148 28.48 -10.06 -11.39
C VAL A 148 27.84 -8.77 -11.87
N ASP A 149 27.52 -8.70 -13.17
CA ASP A 149 26.83 -7.53 -13.73
C ASP A 149 25.37 -7.52 -13.23
N GLN A 150 25.00 -6.49 -12.48
CA GLN A 150 23.65 -6.25 -11.95
C GLN A 150 22.89 -5.22 -12.78
N SER A 151 23.57 -4.61 -13.75
CA SER A 151 22.95 -3.74 -14.74
C SER A 151 22.32 -4.64 -15.79
N LEU A 152 20.99 -4.69 -15.88
CA LEU A 152 20.39 -5.15 -17.13
C LEU A 152 20.68 -4.08 -18.18
N GLY A 153 21.63 -4.37 -19.08
CA GLY A 153 21.84 -3.55 -20.26
C GLY A 153 20.55 -3.40 -21.08
N PRO A 154 20.41 -2.36 -21.90
CA PRO A 154 19.20 -2.14 -22.69
C PRO A 154 18.85 -3.33 -23.60
N TYR A 155 19.87 -4.05 -24.10
CA TYR A 155 19.72 -5.28 -24.90
C TYR A 155 19.20 -6.46 -24.05
N GLU A 156 19.86 -6.76 -22.92
CA GLU A 156 19.44 -7.80 -21.95
C GLU A 156 18.00 -7.60 -21.47
N LEU A 157 17.61 -6.35 -21.26
CA LEU A 157 16.26 -5.98 -20.83
C LEU A 157 15.22 -6.22 -21.92
N GLN A 158 15.61 -6.05 -23.19
CA GLN A 158 14.77 -6.33 -24.35
C GLN A 158 14.61 -7.84 -24.56
N GLU A 159 15.68 -8.64 -24.42
CA GLU A 159 15.61 -10.10 -24.45
C GLU A 159 14.77 -10.65 -23.30
N PHE A 160 14.95 -10.14 -22.08
CA PHE A 160 14.16 -10.56 -20.94
C PHE A 160 12.68 -10.26 -21.12
N LYS A 161 12.33 -9.07 -21.65
CA LYS A 161 10.94 -8.75 -22.05
C LYS A 161 10.42 -9.70 -23.12
N HIS A 162 11.23 -10.04 -24.11
CA HIS A 162 10.88 -11.00 -25.16
C HIS A 162 10.58 -12.38 -24.57
N TYR A 163 11.44 -12.89 -23.69
CA TYR A 163 11.27 -14.16 -22.99
C TYR A 163 9.99 -14.20 -22.15
N LEU A 164 9.71 -13.15 -21.37
CA LEU A 164 8.48 -13.05 -20.56
C LEU A 164 7.21 -13.02 -21.42
N ARG A 165 7.25 -12.34 -22.58
CA ARG A 165 6.16 -12.31 -23.55
C ARG A 165 5.86 -13.71 -24.08
N ASN A 166 6.88 -14.46 -24.48
CA ASN A 166 6.73 -15.82 -24.98
C ASN A 166 6.20 -16.78 -23.88
N ARG A 167 6.69 -16.65 -22.64
CA ARG A 167 6.19 -17.45 -21.51
C ARG A 167 4.71 -17.16 -21.21
N LYS A 168 4.27 -15.91 -21.28
CA LYS A 168 2.84 -15.55 -21.14
C LYS A 168 2.00 -16.14 -22.27
N SER A 169 2.48 -16.10 -23.51
CA SER A 169 1.79 -16.69 -24.67
C SER A 169 1.63 -18.20 -24.53
N HIS A 170 2.69 -18.92 -24.15
CA HIS A 170 2.62 -20.37 -23.87
C HIS A 170 1.66 -20.71 -22.73
N LYS A 171 1.64 -19.91 -21.65
CA LYS A 171 0.72 -20.13 -20.53
C LYS A 171 -0.73 -19.89 -20.94
N ALA A 172 -1.00 -18.88 -21.77
CA ALA A 172 -2.33 -18.60 -22.33
C ALA A 172 -2.82 -19.73 -23.27
N GLN A 173 -1.94 -20.27 -24.11
CA GLN A 173 -2.26 -21.40 -24.99
C GLN A 173 -2.54 -22.67 -24.19
N SER A 174 -1.75 -22.95 -23.14
CA SER A 174 -1.98 -24.09 -22.24
C SER A 174 -3.31 -23.98 -21.46
N SER A 175 -3.69 -22.77 -21.03
CA SER A 175 -5.00 -22.56 -20.38
C SER A 175 -6.19 -22.67 -21.35
N SER A 176 -6.01 -22.32 -22.62
CA SER A 176 -7.06 -22.49 -23.65
C SER A 176 -7.27 -23.96 -24.05
N ILE A 177 -6.24 -24.79 -23.91
CA ILE A 177 -6.31 -26.24 -24.15
C ILE A 177 -6.92 -26.96 -22.93
N GLY A 178 -6.62 -26.50 -21.71
CA GLY A 178 -7.18 -27.07 -20.47
C GLY A 178 -8.68 -26.83 -20.24
N ASN A 179 -9.26 -25.79 -20.86
CA ASN A 179 -10.69 -25.48 -20.77
C ASN A 179 -11.53 -26.11 -21.90
N ARG A 180 -10.97 -27.07 -22.63
CA ARG A 180 -11.59 -27.71 -23.81
C ARG A 180 -12.08 -29.15 -23.53
N TRP A 181 -12.26 -29.50 -22.25
CA TRP A 181 -12.87 -30.73 -21.74
C TRP A 181 -13.84 -30.40 -20.60
#